data_AF-A0AAP0RZS2-F1
#
_entry.id   AF-A0AAP0RZS2-F1
#
_cell.length_a   1.000
_cell.length_b   1.000
_cell.length_c   1.000
_cell.angle_alpha   90.00
_cell.angle_beta   90.00
_cell.angle_gamma   90.00
#
_symmetry.space_group_name_H-M   'P 1'
#
loop_
_entity.id
_entity.type
_entity.pdbx_description
1 polymer ?
#
loop_
_entity_poly.entity_id
_entity_poly.type
_entity_poly.pdbx_seq_one_letter_code
_entity_poly.pdbx_strand_id
1 'polypeptide(L)'
;MATEATATATATATTETAMTKRKPVFTKVDQLKPGTSGHTLTVKVVSSDTVLQKGRSASQHLWQTRISECLVGDETGSIVFTARNDQVDIMKPGSTVILRNAKIDMFKGRMRLAVDKWGRVEVTEPAIFEVNDGNNISVVEYELVNVAEKE
;
A
#
# COMPACT_ATOMS: atom_id res chain seq x y z
N MET A 1 12.47 -58.33 40.54
CA MET A 1 11.82 -59.00 39.39
C MET A 1 10.99 -57.93 38.69
N ALA A 2 11.19 -57.49 37.44
CA ALA A 2 12.13 -57.72 36.35
C ALA A 2 12.04 -56.42 35.49
N THR A 3 13.14 -55.68 35.31
CA THR A 3 13.79 -55.41 34.00
C THR A 3 12.87 -55.29 32.79
N GLU A 4 12.94 -54.15 32.10
CA GLU A 4 13.12 -54.12 30.64
C GLU A 4 13.67 -52.76 30.18
N ALA A 5 14.58 -52.85 29.22
CA ALA A 5 15.41 -51.80 28.65
C ALA A 5 15.01 -51.55 27.19
N THR A 6 15.71 -50.61 26.55
CA THR A 6 15.79 -50.35 25.08
C THR A 6 14.60 -49.52 24.54
N ALA A 7 14.74 -48.55 23.64
CA ALA A 7 15.75 -48.33 22.62
C ALA A 7 15.92 -46.84 22.24
N THR A 8 17.14 -46.52 21.84
CA THR A 8 17.55 -45.33 21.10
C THR A 8 16.84 -45.27 19.74
N ALA A 9 16.38 -44.09 19.34
CA ALA A 9 16.12 -43.77 17.94
C ALA A 9 16.58 -42.34 17.65
N THR A 10 17.80 -42.25 17.14
CA THR A 10 18.33 -41.10 16.42
C THR A 10 17.52 -40.93 15.14
N ALA A 11 16.82 -39.81 14.97
CA ALA A 11 16.21 -39.43 13.71
C ALA A 11 16.95 -38.24 13.10
N THR A 12 17.65 -38.60 12.03
CA THR A 12 18.42 -37.81 11.07
C THR A 12 17.66 -36.60 10.52
N ALA A 13 18.44 -35.57 10.19
CA ALA A 13 18.03 -34.30 9.60
C ALA A 13 17.13 -34.43 8.38
N THR A 14 16.12 -33.56 8.31
CA THR A 14 15.55 -33.09 7.05
C THR A 14 15.63 -31.56 7.06
N THR A 15 16.65 -31.04 6.40
CA THR A 15 16.84 -29.62 6.13
C THR A 15 15.84 -29.21 5.05
N GLU A 16 14.60 -28.96 5.42
CA GLU A 16 13.69 -28.20 4.58
C GLU A 16 14.14 -26.74 4.64
N THR A 17 14.82 -26.27 3.61
CA THR A 17 14.99 -24.82 3.38
C THR A 17 13.63 -24.25 3.00
N ALA A 18 12.73 -24.16 3.99
CA ALA A 18 11.55 -23.34 3.90
C ALA A 18 12.06 -21.91 3.67
N MET A 19 11.85 -21.38 2.47
CA MET A 19 12.11 -19.98 2.19
C MET A 19 11.26 -19.18 3.17
N THR A 20 11.85 -18.73 4.28
CA THR A 20 11.19 -17.91 5.29
C THR A 20 10.64 -16.69 4.57
N LYS A 21 9.33 -16.68 4.32
CA LYS A 21 8.66 -15.53 3.71
C LYS A 21 8.99 -14.33 4.59
N ARG A 22 9.70 -13.36 4.03
CA ARG A 22 10.05 -12.12 4.74
C ARG A 22 8.76 -11.53 5.28
N LYS A 23 8.74 -11.23 6.58
CA LYS A 23 7.58 -10.59 7.21
C LYS A 23 7.28 -9.29 6.46
N PRO A 24 6.00 -8.99 6.17
CA PRO A 24 5.65 -7.73 5.54
C PRO A 24 6.10 -6.59 6.46
N VAL A 25 6.91 -5.69 5.92
CA VAL A 25 7.34 -4.48 6.62
C VAL A 25 6.30 -3.42 6.37
N PHE A 26 5.71 -2.91 7.44
CA PHE A 26 4.78 -1.80 7.36
C PHE A 26 5.56 -0.49 7.35
N THR A 27 5.41 0.27 6.28
CA THR A 27 6.01 1.59 6.09
C THR A 27 4.99 2.65 6.51
N LYS A 28 5.47 3.77 7.05
CA LYS A 28 4.64 4.94 7.41
C LYS A 28 4.57 5.95 6.28
N VAL A 29 3.56 6.82 6.29
CA VAL A 29 3.35 7.83 5.24
C VAL A 29 4.55 8.79 5.14
N ASP A 30 5.10 9.24 6.26
CA ASP A 30 6.28 10.14 6.28
C ASP A 30 7.55 9.53 5.66
N GLN A 31 7.64 8.20 5.60
CA GLN A 31 8.82 7.50 5.04
C GLN A 31 8.72 7.30 3.52
N LEU A 32 7.62 7.72 2.90
CA LEU A 32 7.42 7.58 1.45
C LEU A 32 8.32 8.56 0.70
N LYS A 33 9.01 8.05 -0.32
CA LYS A 33 9.90 8.83 -1.17
C LYS A 33 9.48 8.77 -2.64
N PRO A 34 9.74 9.83 -3.43
CA PRO A 34 9.54 9.80 -4.87
C PRO A 34 10.20 8.58 -5.53
N GLY A 35 9.51 7.94 -6.48
CA GLY A 35 10.04 6.80 -7.24
C GLY A 35 10.14 5.47 -6.50
N THR A 36 9.72 5.39 -5.23
CA THR A 36 9.72 4.15 -4.45
C THR A 36 8.45 3.32 -4.68
N SER A 37 8.58 1.99 -4.56
CA SER A 37 7.50 1.03 -4.79
C SER A 37 7.57 -0.14 -3.80
N GLY A 38 6.50 -0.92 -3.72
CA GLY A 38 6.44 -2.11 -2.84
C GLY A 38 6.06 -1.80 -1.40
N HIS A 39 5.49 -0.63 -1.13
CA HIS A 39 5.11 -0.23 0.22
C HIS A 39 3.89 -0.98 0.70
N THR A 40 3.93 -1.36 1.97
CA THR A 40 2.74 -1.86 2.67
C THR A 40 2.44 -0.92 3.80
N LEU A 41 1.24 -0.35 3.83
CA LEU A 41 0.86 0.65 4.81
C LEU A 41 -0.60 0.51 5.22
N THR A 42 -0.89 0.84 6.46
CA THR A 42 -2.25 0.90 6.99
C THR A 42 -2.62 2.37 7.09
N VAL A 43 -3.67 2.77 6.39
CA VAL A 43 -4.11 4.17 6.30
C VAL A 43 -5.59 4.27 6.53
N LYS A 44 -6.01 5.42 7.04
CA LYS A 44 -7.41 5.78 7.19
C LYS A 44 -7.79 6.78 6.09
N VAL A 45 -8.96 6.57 5.51
CA VAL A 45 -9.51 7.43 4.46
C VAL A 45 -10.19 8.62 5.12
N VAL A 46 -9.77 9.83 4.77
CA VAL A 46 -10.32 11.09 5.29
C VAL A 46 -11.39 11.60 4.34
N SER A 47 -11.08 11.69 3.05
CA SER A 47 -12.02 12.11 2.00
C SER A 47 -11.88 11.24 0.75
N SER A 48 -12.92 11.22 -0.07
CA SER A 48 -12.95 10.50 -1.34
C SER A 48 -13.70 11.33 -2.39
N ASP A 49 -12.98 11.83 -3.38
CA ASP A 49 -13.52 12.64 -4.47
C ASP A 49 -13.46 11.86 -5.77
N THR A 50 -14.60 11.58 -6.38
CA THR A 50 -14.64 10.87 -7.67
C THR A 50 -14.37 11.85 -8.81
N VAL A 51 -13.14 11.86 -9.31
CA VAL A 51 -12.67 12.82 -10.33
C VAL A 51 -13.04 12.39 -11.74
N LEU A 52 -13.08 11.08 -12.02
CA LEU A 52 -13.40 10.58 -13.35
C LEU A 52 -14.37 9.40 -13.28
N GLN A 53 -15.59 9.65 -13.75
CA GLN A 53 -16.60 8.62 -14.01
C GLN A 53 -17.02 8.71 -15.47
N LYS A 54 -16.24 8.10 -16.37
CA LYS A 54 -16.61 8.08 -17.79
C LYS A 54 -17.75 7.07 -18.00
N GLY A 55 -18.98 7.56 -17.86
CA GLY A 55 -20.20 6.80 -18.13
C GLY A 55 -20.60 6.89 -19.61
N ARG A 56 -20.76 5.72 -20.23
CA ARG A 56 -21.60 5.46 -21.42
C ARG A 56 -21.28 6.25 -22.69
N SER A 57 -20.34 5.74 -23.49
CA SER A 57 -20.43 5.91 -24.94
C SER A 57 -20.15 4.59 -25.67
N ALA A 58 -21.24 4.04 -26.22
CA ALA A 58 -21.37 3.21 -27.44
C ALA A 58 -20.53 1.94 -27.67
N SER A 59 -19.68 1.45 -26.76
CA SER A 59 -19.05 0.13 -26.96
C SER A 59 -18.86 -0.63 -25.67
N GLN A 60 -19.49 -1.81 -25.58
CA GLN A 60 -19.44 -2.75 -24.43
C GLN A 60 -18.03 -3.30 -24.14
N HIS A 61 -17.00 -2.85 -24.86
CA HIS A 61 -15.63 -3.37 -24.78
C HIS A 61 -14.59 -2.35 -24.25
N LEU A 62 -15.00 -1.10 -23.96
CA LEU A 62 -14.13 -0.12 -23.31
C LEU A 62 -14.39 -0.12 -21.81
N TRP A 63 -13.51 -0.81 -21.09
CA TRP A 63 -13.26 -0.76 -19.66
C TRP A 63 -13.72 0.57 -19.03
N GLN A 64 -14.80 0.55 -18.24
CA GLN A 64 -15.25 1.69 -17.44
C GLN A 64 -14.16 2.03 -16.41
N THR A 65 -13.21 2.89 -16.80
CA THR A 65 -12.20 3.40 -15.87
C THR A 65 -12.87 4.40 -14.93
N ARG A 66 -13.13 3.97 -13.69
CA ARG A 66 -13.53 4.87 -12.59
C ARG A 66 -12.28 5.27 -11.83
N ILE A 67 -12.09 6.56 -11.60
CA ILE A 67 -10.96 7.08 -10.82
C ILE A 67 -11.49 8.00 -9.74
N SER A 68 -11.08 7.76 -8.50
CA SER A 68 -11.26 8.70 -7.40
C SER A 68 -9.92 9.09 -6.80
N GLU A 69 -9.83 10.35 -6.40
CA GLU A 69 -8.74 10.87 -5.59
C GLU A 69 -9.22 10.83 -4.14
N CYS A 70 -8.52 10.07 -3.30
CA CYS A 70 -8.87 9.89 -1.90
C CYS A 70 -7.75 10.49 -1.05
N LEU A 71 -8.09 11.34 -0.08
CA LEU A 71 -7.12 11.72 0.93
C LEU A 71 -7.02 10.60 1.96
N VAL A 72 -5.83 10.02 2.09
CA VAL A 72 -5.55 8.97 3.07
C VAL A 72 -4.37 9.34 3.92
N GLY A 73 -4.33 8.85 5.15
CA GLY A 73 -3.16 9.08 5.99
C GLY A 73 -3.09 8.16 7.20
N ASP A 74 -2.00 8.31 7.91
CA ASP A 74 -1.75 7.69 9.20
C ASP A 74 -1.42 8.78 10.23
N GLU A 75 -0.93 8.39 11.40
CA GLU A 75 -0.53 9.35 12.44
C GLU A 75 0.67 10.23 12.03
N THR A 76 1.43 9.83 11.01
CA THR A 76 2.65 10.52 10.57
C THR A 76 2.40 11.55 9.47
N GLY A 77 1.37 11.34 8.65
CA GLY A 77 0.98 12.30 7.62
C GLY A 77 -0.12 11.78 6.71
N SER A 78 -0.44 12.60 5.71
CA SER A 78 -1.47 12.32 4.70
C SER A 78 -0.91 12.40 3.28
N ILE A 79 -1.47 11.60 2.38
CA ILE A 79 -1.12 11.52 0.97
C ILE A 79 -2.39 11.32 0.13
N VAL A 80 -2.42 11.90 -1.06
CA VAL A 80 -3.48 11.64 -2.03
C VAL A 80 -3.27 10.26 -2.66
N PHE A 81 -4.25 9.39 -2.46
CA PHE A 81 -4.35 8.07 -3.08
C PHE A 81 -5.21 8.11 -4.33
N THR A 82 -4.72 7.53 -5.43
CA THR A 82 -5.49 7.38 -6.67
C THR A 82 -6.14 6.00 -6.71
N ALA A 83 -7.41 5.91 -6.34
CA ALA A 83 -8.18 4.68 -6.40
C ALA A 83 -8.73 4.45 -7.81
N ARG A 84 -8.68 3.20 -8.27
CA ARG A 84 -9.16 2.80 -9.61
C ARG A 84 -10.21 1.71 -9.53
N ASN A 85 -11.23 1.81 -10.38
CA ASN A 85 -12.29 0.82 -10.57
C ASN A 85 -12.92 0.41 -9.23
N ASP A 86 -12.82 -0.87 -8.87
CA ASP A 86 -13.40 -1.44 -7.65
C ASP A 86 -12.81 -0.88 -6.36
N GLN A 87 -11.59 -0.30 -6.42
CA GLN A 87 -10.99 0.36 -5.25
C GLN A 87 -11.80 1.57 -4.81
N VAL A 88 -12.50 2.24 -5.74
CA VAL A 88 -13.32 3.42 -5.43
C VAL A 88 -14.46 3.06 -4.48
N ASP A 89 -15.04 1.87 -4.63
CA ASP A 89 -16.14 1.41 -3.77
C ASP A 89 -15.65 0.99 -2.37
N ILE A 90 -14.37 0.61 -2.26
CA ILE A 90 -13.70 0.21 -1.01
C ILE A 90 -13.24 1.45 -0.21
N MET A 91 -12.76 2.48 -0.90
CA MET A 91 -12.13 3.66 -0.32
C MET A 91 -13.16 4.69 0.16
N LYS A 92 -13.99 4.29 1.14
CA LYS A 92 -14.99 5.18 1.74
C LYS A 92 -14.40 6.02 2.87
N PRO A 93 -14.79 7.30 3.00
CA PRO A 93 -14.37 8.15 4.12
C PRO A 93 -14.65 7.50 5.47
N GLY A 94 -13.71 7.61 6.40
CA GLY A 94 -13.77 7.00 7.73
C GLY A 94 -13.33 5.54 7.80
N SER A 95 -13.14 4.86 6.67
CA SER A 95 -12.69 3.46 6.65
C SER A 95 -11.18 3.36 6.85
N THR A 96 -10.73 2.30 7.52
CA THR A 96 -9.30 1.95 7.60
C THR A 96 -8.99 0.86 6.60
N VAL A 97 -7.95 1.06 5.81
CA VAL A 97 -7.54 0.15 4.74
C VAL A 97 -6.04 -0.15 4.84
N ILE A 98 -5.67 -1.36 4.44
CA ILE A 98 -4.30 -1.80 4.26
C ILE A 98 -4.01 -1.82 2.78
N LEU A 99 -3.04 -1.02 2.36
CA LEU A 99 -2.54 -0.97 1.00
C LEU A 99 -1.31 -1.86 0.92
N ARG A 100 -1.38 -2.92 0.12
CA ARG A 100 -0.26 -3.86 -0.10
C ARG A 100 0.36 -3.62 -1.46
N ASN A 101 1.70 -3.62 -1.51
CA ASN A 101 2.47 -3.39 -2.73
C ASN A 101 2.04 -2.09 -3.44
N ALA A 102 1.91 -1.03 -2.67
CA ALA A 102 1.65 0.32 -3.15
C ALA A 102 2.94 0.94 -3.72
N LYS A 103 2.76 1.87 -4.65
CA LYS A 103 3.83 2.64 -5.27
C LYS A 103 3.55 4.12 -5.17
N ILE A 104 4.62 4.90 -5.20
CA ILE A 104 4.54 6.36 -5.36
C ILE A 104 4.57 6.68 -6.85
N ASP A 105 3.47 7.24 -7.32
CA ASP A 105 3.32 7.79 -8.65
C ASP A 105 3.61 9.30 -8.60
N MET A 106 4.42 9.79 -9.53
CA MET A 106 4.73 11.21 -9.65
C MET A 106 3.72 11.85 -10.60
N PHE A 107 2.92 12.78 -10.10
CA PHE A 107 1.95 13.51 -10.90
C PHE A 107 2.15 15.01 -10.76
N LYS A 108 2.56 15.67 -11.86
CA LYS A 108 2.80 17.12 -11.91
C LYS A 108 3.74 17.61 -10.79
N GLY A 109 4.84 16.90 -10.56
CA GLY A 109 5.82 17.23 -9.50
C GLY A 109 5.38 16.86 -8.08
N ARG A 110 4.22 16.22 -7.90
CA ARG A 110 3.68 15.86 -6.57
C ARG A 110 3.57 14.37 -6.40
N MET A 111 3.71 13.90 -5.15
CA MET A 111 3.56 12.49 -4.82
C MET A 111 2.10 12.06 -4.74
N ARG A 112 1.77 10.97 -5.42
CA ARG A 112 0.49 10.28 -5.28
C ARG A 112 0.72 8.83 -4.95
N LEU A 113 -0.10 8.28 -4.07
CA LEU A 113 -0.07 6.87 -3.76
C LEU A 113 -0.98 6.11 -4.73
N ALA A 114 -0.50 4.99 -5.27
CA ALA A 114 -1.28 4.12 -6.13
C ALA A 114 -0.97 2.65 -5.81
N VAL A 115 -1.93 1.75 -6.04
CA VAL A 115 -1.69 0.31 -5.94
C VAL A 115 -1.24 -0.22 -7.30
N ASP A 116 -0.19 -1.05 -7.30
CA ASP A 116 0.33 -1.67 -8.52
C ASP A 116 -0.53 -2.88 -8.97
N LYS A 117 -0.28 -3.46 -10.15
CA LYS A 117 -1.05 -4.58 -10.70
C LYS A 117 -1.08 -5.82 -9.79
N TRP A 118 -0.04 -6.03 -9.00
CA TRP A 118 0.07 -7.12 -8.02
C TRP A 118 -0.32 -6.72 -6.60
N GLY A 119 -0.60 -5.43 -6.39
CA GLY A 119 -1.02 -4.91 -5.10
C GLY A 119 -2.51 -5.11 -4.85
N ARG A 120 -2.89 -5.01 -3.58
CA ARG A 120 -4.27 -5.17 -3.12
C ARG A 120 -4.62 -4.14 -2.07
N VAL A 121 -5.89 -3.77 -2.03
CA VAL A 121 -6.50 -2.95 -0.99
C VAL A 121 -7.33 -3.90 -0.13
N GLU A 122 -7.01 -3.97 1.16
CA GLU A 122 -7.75 -4.77 2.13
C GLU A 122 -8.43 -3.83 3.13
N VAL A 123 -9.72 -4.02 3.38
CA VAL A 123 -10.40 -3.32 4.47
C VAL A 123 -10.06 -4.03 5.77
N THR A 124 -9.67 -3.27 6.77
CA THR A 124 -9.37 -3.79 8.11
C THR A 124 -10.31 -3.19 9.12
N GLU A 125 -10.30 -3.74 10.33
CA GLU A 125 -10.96 -3.14 11.49
C GLU A 125 -10.51 -1.68 11.67
N PRO A 126 -11.39 -0.80 12.16
CA PRO A 126 -11.09 0.60 12.35
C PRO A 126 -9.89 0.75 13.30
N ALA A 127 -8.79 1.28 12.77
CA ALA A 127 -7.63 1.53 13.59
C ALA A 127 -7.87 2.77 14.47
N ILE A 128 -7.30 2.75 15.67
CA ILE A 128 -7.55 3.76 16.72
C ILE A 128 -6.69 5.02 16.51
N PHE A 129 -5.86 5.07 15.46
CA PHE A 129 -5.02 6.25 15.20
C PHE A 129 -5.80 7.39 14.54
N GLU A 130 -5.44 8.61 14.92
CA GLU A 130 -5.92 9.85 14.30
C GLU A 130 -4.98 10.21 13.14
N VAL A 131 -5.57 10.60 12.00
CA VAL A 131 -4.79 10.96 10.82
C VAL A 131 -4.23 12.37 11.00
N ASN A 132 -2.94 12.53 10.75
CA ASN A 132 -2.32 13.84 10.74
C ASN A 132 -2.50 14.51 9.36
N ASP A 133 -3.63 15.19 9.19
CA ASP A 133 -3.93 15.95 7.97
C ASP A 133 -3.05 17.19 7.78
N GLY A 134 -2.39 17.66 8.84
CA GLY A 134 -1.50 18.82 8.80
C GLY A 134 -0.19 18.56 8.03
N ASN A 135 0.26 17.30 7.97
CA ASN A 135 1.47 16.91 7.25
C ASN A 135 1.12 16.19 5.94
N ASN A 136 0.67 16.95 4.94
CA ASN A 136 0.29 16.39 3.64
C ASN A 136 1.49 16.36 2.66
N ILE A 137 2.08 15.17 2.49
CA ILE A 137 3.25 14.96 1.62
C ILE A 137 2.92 15.05 0.12
N SER A 138 1.64 15.01 -0.27
CA SER A 138 1.23 15.19 -1.66
C SER A 138 1.18 16.66 -2.10
N VAL A 139 1.19 17.60 -1.15
CA VAL A 139 1.26 19.03 -1.45
C VAL A 139 2.69 19.45 -1.78
N VAL A 140 3.67 18.71 -1.25
CA VAL A 140 5.09 18.96 -1.47
C VAL A 140 5.43 18.71 -2.94
N GLU A 141 6.04 19.72 -3.55
CA GLU A 141 6.53 19.66 -4.92
C GLU A 141 7.99 19.18 -4.91
N TYR A 142 8.24 18.11 -5.66
CA TYR A 142 9.55 17.53 -5.86
C TYR A 142 10.03 17.87 -7.27
N GLU A 143 11.21 18.47 -7.32
CA GLU A 143 11.93 18.69 -8.57
C GLU A 143 12.99 17.60 -8.74
N LEU A 144 13.09 17.06 -9.95
CA LEU A 144 14.14 16.12 -10.29
C LEU A 144 15.45 16.92 -10.47
N VAL A 145 16.28 16.92 -9.44
CA VAL A 145 17.63 17.48 -9.52
C VAL A 145 18.54 16.43 -10.15
N ASN A 146 18.86 16.59 -11.43
CA ASN A 146 19.97 15.87 -12.05
C ASN A 146 21.26 16.43 -11.45
N VAL A 147 21.80 15.76 -10.44
CA VAL A 147 23.17 16.04 -10.00
C VAL A 147 24.08 15.49 -11.09
N ALA A 148 24.47 16.36 -12.02
CA ALA A 148 25.62 16.08 -12.86
C ALA A 148 26.81 15.92 -11.91
N GLU A 149 27.30 14.70 -11.77
CA GLU A 149 28.55 14.41 -11.09
C GLU A 149 29.63 15.28 -11.75
N LYS A 150 30.06 16.33 -11.05
CA LYS A 150 31.33 16.99 -11.35
C LYS A 150 32.40 16.07 -10.78
N GLU A 151 33.04 15.28 -11.63
CA GLU A 151 34.38 15.53 -12.17
C GLU A 151 34.80 14.43 -13.14
#